data_AF-G6YPJ3-F1
#
_entry.id   AF-G6YPJ3-F1
#
_cell.length_a   1.000
_cell.length_b   1.000
_cell.length_c   1.000
_cell.angle_alpha   90.00
_cell.angle_beta   90.00
_cell.angle_gamma   90.00
#
_symmetry.space_group_name_H-M   'P 1'
#
loop_
_entity.id
_entity.type
_entity.pdbx_description
1 polymer ?
#
loop_
_entity_poly.entity_id
_entity_poly.type
_entity_poly.pdbx_seq_one_letter_code
_entity_poly.pdbx_strand_id
1 'polypeptide(L)'
;MTPESAVSFVTVRRRFDFRSIEVGRWVTPQERGRAAGRFYQALCDLMTILRGPEPLISLRSTLGLQYGIGGRLGVAAHYIPATRQLALAKNAGAGSLAHEWFHAFDHYMGGKAYRNAGPFGFAFASSAWLNSVSSKPHPLNERLGACFQAIMLTEDGTAPSTLFRASLMADQHLRTVYYTKPEELCARAFEAFIEDSQPRNRFLVNGTVHSHEAKAGLYPQGEHRQRINDAFQCYFAALGAALYREQAKAG
;
A
#
# COMPACT_ATOMS: atom_id res chain seq x y z
N MET A 1 -15.24 -10.83 -35.60
CA MET A 1 -14.31 -10.41 -34.53
C MET A 1 -14.98 -9.32 -33.72
N THR A 2 -15.51 -9.64 -32.54
CA THR A 2 -15.91 -8.63 -31.57
C THR A 2 -14.65 -7.88 -31.13
N PRO A 3 -14.61 -6.54 -31.16
CA PRO A 3 -13.48 -5.81 -30.62
C PRO A 3 -13.37 -6.20 -29.15
N GLU A 4 -12.19 -6.68 -28.72
CA GLU A 4 -11.83 -6.76 -27.31
C GLU A 4 -12.22 -5.43 -26.68
N SER A 5 -13.17 -5.44 -25.74
CA SER A 5 -13.62 -4.19 -25.13
C SER A 5 -12.44 -3.54 -24.42
N ALA A 6 -11.93 -2.43 -24.94
CA ALA A 6 -10.79 -1.74 -24.35
C ALA A 6 -11.06 -1.45 -22.87
N VAL A 7 -10.14 -1.86 -21.99
CA VAL A 7 -10.25 -1.67 -20.54
C VAL A 7 -10.47 -0.19 -20.23
N SER A 8 -11.54 0.12 -19.48
CA SER A 8 -11.90 1.47 -19.06
C SER A 8 -11.90 1.58 -17.53
N PHE A 9 -11.92 2.80 -16.98
CA PHE A 9 -12.10 2.98 -15.54
C PHE A 9 -13.45 2.46 -15.03
N VAL A 10 -14.48 2.35 -15.89
CA VAL A 10 -15.73 1.67 -15.53
C VAL A 10 -15.47 0.17 -15.35
N THR A 11 -14.67 -0.43 -16.24
CA THR A 11 -14.23 -1.83 -16.13
C THR A 11 -13.45 -2.05 -14.84
N VAL A 12 -12.47 -1.19 -14.53
CA VAL A 12 -11.68 -1.26 -13.29
C VAL A 12 -12.58 -1.13 -12.06
N ARG A 13 -13.45 -0.13 -12.00
CA ARG A 13 -14.36 0.08 -10.86
C ARG A 13 -15.23 -1.13 -10.62
N ARG A 14 -15.84 -1.70 -11.66
CA ARG A 14 -16.72 -2.87 -11.56
C ARG A 14 -15.96 -4.14 -11.19
N ARG A 15 -14.76 -4.34 -11.75
CA ARG A 15 -13.97 -5.56 -11.49
C ARG A 15 -13.56 -5.66 -10.03
N PHE A 16 -13.05 -4.57 -9.45
CA PHE A 16 -12.49 -4.56 -8.10
C PHE A 16 -13.46 -4.02 -7.04
N ASP A 17 -14.62 -3.54 -7.47
CA ASP A 17 -15.63 -2.88 -6.64
C ASP A 17 -15.10 -1.67 -5.85
N PHE A 18 -14.35 -0.78 -6.51
CA PHE A 18 -13.97 0.51 -5.91
C PHE A 18 -15.20 1.37 -5.68
N ARG A 19 -15.23 2.06 -4.53
CA ARG A 19 -16.31 2.98 -4.14
C ARG A 19 -16.57 4.05 -5.20
N SER A 20 -15.49 4.66 -5.67
CA SER A 20 -15.50 5.64 -6.76
C SER A 20 -14.18 5.59 -7.53
N ILE A 21 -14.25 5.95 -8.81
CA ILE A 21 -13.08 6.30 -9.61
C ILE A 21 -13.39 7.63 -10.30
N GLU A 22 -12.60 8.65 -9.98
CA GLU A 22 -12.73 10.00 -10.51
C GLU A 22 -11.53 10.31 -11.42
N VAL A 23 -11.82 10.86 -12.59
CA VAL A 23 -10.81 11.21 -13.59
C VAL A 23 -10.88 12.71 -13.83
N GLY A 24 -9.73 13.39 -13.76
CA GLY A 24 -9.66 14.84 -13.94
C GLY A 24 -10.08 15.30 -15.32
N ARG A 25 -10.69 16.48 -15.38
CA ARG A 25 -11.24 17.09 -16.62
C ARG A 25 -10.23 17.26 -17.75
N TRP A 26 -8.93 17.36 -17.42
CA TRP A 26 -7.83 17.59 -18.36
C TRP A 26 -7.14 16.29 -18.82
N VAL A 27 -7.70 15.12 -18.47
CA VAL A 27 -7.23 13.82 -18.96
C VAL A 27 -7.95 13.53 -20.27
N THR A 28 -7.21 13.43 -21.38
CA THR A 28 -7.79 13.13 -22.69
C THR A 28 -8.34 11.71 -22.74
N PRO A 29 -9.27 11.39 -23.66
CA PRO A 29 -9.81 10.04 -23.79
C PRO A 29 -8.74 8.96 -24.01
N GLN A 30 -7.69 9.27 -24.77
CA GLN A 30 -6.57 8.37 -25.04
C GLN A 30 -5.72 8.13 -23.80
N GLU A 31 -5.43 9.18 -23.03
CA GLU A 31 -4.73 9.07 -21.74
C GLU A 31 -5.55 8.28 -20.73
N ARG A 32 -6.86 8.53 -20.67
CA ARG A 32 -7.79 7.81 -19.81
C ARG A 32 -7.78 6.31 -20.12
N GLY A 33 -7.81 5.92 -21.39
CA GLY A 33 -7.75 4.52 -21.80
C GLY A 33 -6.43 3.85 -21.40
N ARG A 34 -5.29 4.50 -21.69
CA ARG A 34 -3.96 3.99 -21.29
C ARG A 34 -3.82 3.85 -19.77
N ALA A 35 -4.28 4.85 -19.02
CA ALA A 35 -4.25 4.81 -17.57
C ALA A 35 -5.12 3.68 -17.03
N ALA A 36 -6.35 3.53 -17.53
CA ALA A 36 -7.25 2.44 -17.11
C ALA A 36 -6.63 1.05 -17.33
N GLY A 37 -5.98 0.82 -18.48
CA GLY A 37 -5.26 -0.44 -18.75
C GLY A 37 -4.12 -0.68 -17.75
N ARG A 38 -3.32 0.35 -17.45
CA ARG A 38 -2.23 0.26 -16.46
C ARG A 38 -2.75 0.00 -15.05
N PHE A 39 -3.82 0.68 -14.63
CA PHE A 39 -4.45 0.42 -13.33
C PHE A 39 -4.98 -1.01 -13.25
N TYR A 40 -5.70 -1.47 -14.28
CA TYR A 40 -6.24 -2.83 -14.29
C TYR A 40 -5.15 -3.88 -14.11
N GLN A 41 -4.07 -3.80 -14.90
CA GLN A 41 -2.94 -4.72 -14.79
C GLN A 41 -2.25 -4.60 -13.42
N ALA A 42 -2.01 -3.39 -12.92
CA ALA A 42 -1.34 -3.20 -11.63
C ALA A 42 -2.16 -3.77 -10.47
N LEU A 43 -3.48 -3.60 -10.50
CA LEU A 43 -4.38 -4.14 -9.49
C LEU A 43 -4.53 -5.66 -9.59
N CYS A 44 -4.47 -6.24 -10.80
CA CYS A 44 -4.39 -7.69 -10.99
C CYS A 44 -3.06 -8.27 -10.46
N ASP A 45 -1.94 -7.61 -10.73
CA ASP A 45 -0.62 -8.00 -10.22
C ASP A 45 -0.63 -7.95 -8.68
N LEU A 46 -1.12 -6.83 -8.09
CA LEU A 46 -1.25 -6.68 -6.64
C LEU A 46 -2.14 -7.79 -6.04
N MET A 47 -3.30 -8.06 -6.62
CA MET A 47 -4.21 -9.12 -6.16
C MET A 47 -3.54 -10.49 -6.15
N THR A 48 -2.76 -10.79 -7.19
CA THR A 48 -2.01 -12.04 -7.33
C THR A 48 -0.92 -12.15 -6.26
N ILE A 49 -0.12 -11.09 -6.08
CA ILE A 49 0.98 -11.04 -5.10
C ILE A 49 0.44 -11.19 -3.68
N LEU A 50 -0.66 -10.50 -3.35
CA LEU A 50 -1.31 -10.57 -2.04
C LEU A 50 -2.12 -11.85 -1.81
N ARG A 51 -2.25 -12.72 -2.83
CA ARG A 51 -3.02 -13.97 -2.78
C ARG A 51 -4.46 -13.76 -2.27
N GLY A 52 -5.05 -12.61 -2.58
CA GLY A 52 -6.34 -12.19 -2.05
C GLY A 52 -7.36 -11.93 -3.15
N PRO A 53 -8.66 -11.87 -2.78
CA PRO A 53 -9.72 -11.56 -3.74
C PRO A 53 -9.87 -10.04 -3.95
N GLU A 54 -10.73 -9.66 -4.90
CA GLU A 54 -11.03 -8.28 -5.26
C GLU A 54 -11.43 -7.39 -4.07
N PRO A 55 -12.21 -7.85 -3.07
CA PRO A 55 -12.50 -7.07 -1.87
C PRO A 55 -11.28 -6.71 -1.02
N LEU A 56 -10.15 -7.43 -1.15
CA LEU A 56 -8.89 -6.97 -0.53
C LEU A 56 -8.39 -5.70 -1.21
N ILE A 57 -8.43 -5.67 -2.53
CA ILE A 57 -7.88 -4.57 -3.34
C ILE A 57 -8.64 -3.27 -3.12
N SER A 58 -9.98 -3.32 -3.05
CA SER A 58 -10.83 -2.16 -2.76
C SER A 58 -11.06 -1.90 -1.26
N LEU A 59 -10.43 -2.69 -0.39
CA LEU A 59 -10.65 -2.66 1.05
C LEU A 59 -12.14 -2.74 1.40
N ARG A 60 -12.82 -3.73 0.81
CA ARG A 60 -14.28 -3.97 0.84
C ARG A 60 -15.08 -2.77 0.39
N SER A 61 -14.76 -2.29 -0.82
CA SER A 61 -15.49 -1.21 -1.47
C SER A 61 -15.46 0.12 -0.69
N THR A 62 -14.50 0.27 0.23
CA THR A 62 -14.31 1.50 1.00
C THR A 62 -13.30 2.45 0.36
N LEU A 63 -12.43 1.94 -0.51
CA LEU A 63 -11.39 2.71 -1.19
C LEU A 63 -11.92 3.36 -2.48
N GLY A 64 -11.55 4.61 -2.71
CA GLY A 64 -11.75 5.31 -3.99
C GLY A 64 -10.43 5.60 -4.70
N LEU A 65 -10.51 5.99 -5.98
CA LEU A 65 -9.36 6.38 -6.80
C LEU A 65 -9.61 7.74 -7.44
N GLN A 66 -8.57 8.58 -7.47
CA GLN A 66 -8.53 9.82 -8.23
C GLN A 66 -7.33 9.79 -9.18
N TYR A 67 -7.57 10.06 -10.45
CA TYR A 67 -6.52 10.12 -11.47
C TYR A 67 -6.51 11.49 -12.17
N GLY A 68 -5.37 12.18 -12.08
CA GLY A 68 -5.17 13.47 -12.74
C GLY A 68 -6.01 14.62 -12.16
N ILE A 69 -6.33 14.57 -10.86
CA ILE A 69 -7.08 15.60 -10.14
C ILE A 69 -6.15 16.31 -9.15
N GLY A 70 -6.25 17.64 -9.06
CA GLY A 70 -5.61 18.42 -7.99
C GLY A 70 -4.08 18.39 -7.94
N GLY A 71 -3.42 18.16 -9.08
CA GLY A 71 -1.96 17.99 -9.15
C GLY A 71 -1.19 19.15 -8.50
N ARG A 72 -0.20 18.80 -7.66
CA ARG A 72 0.76 19.72 -7.05
C ARG A 72 2.15 19.38 -7.59
N LEU A 73 2.98 20.40 -7.83
CA LEU A 73 4.36 20.18 -8.26
C LEU A 73 5.09 19.34 -7.21
N GLY A 74 5.77 18.27 -7.66
CA GLY A 74 6.53 17.38 -6.78
C GLY A 74 5.73 16.25 -6.10
N VAL A 75 4.39 16.21 -6.23
CA VAL A 75 3.57 15.12 -5.66
C VAL A 75 3.11 14.17 -6.76
N ALA A 76 3.69 12.96 -6.75
CA ALA A 76 3.42 11.91 -7.72
C ALA A 76 2.11 11.16 -7.44
N ALA A 77 1.92 10.77 -6.19
CA ALA A 77 0.71 10.18 -5.68
C ALA A 77 0.62 10.46 -4.16
N HIS A 78 -0.56 10.27 -3.59
CA HIS A 78 -0.76 10.23 -2.14
C HIS A 78 -2.10 9.57 -1.79
N TYR A 79 -2.15 8.94 -0.63
CA TYR A 79 -3.40 8.52 0.01
C TYR A 79 -4.02 9.69 0.77
N ILE A 80 -5.35 9.83 0.68
CA ILE A 80 -6.14 10.83 1.42
C ILE A 80 -7.01 10.10 2.45
N PRO A 81 -6.64 10.10 3.75
CA PRO A 81 -7.39 9.39 4.79
C PRO A 81 -8.83 9.86 4.95
N ALA A 82 -9.05 11.18 4.88
CA ALA A 82 -10.37 11.80 5.09
C ALA A 82 -11.44 11.28 4.12
N THR A 83 -11.06 11.04 2.87
CA THR A 83 -11.95 10.50 1.84
C THR A 83 -11.67 9.03 1.53
N ARG A 84 -10.60 8.44 2.08
CA ARG A 84 -10.10 7.10 1.71
C ARG A 84 -9.91 6.97 0.20
N GLN A 85 -9.07 7.82 -0.38
CA GLN A 85 -8.81 7.84 -1.83
C GLN A 85 -7.32 7.73 -2.12
N LEU A 86 -6.96 6.91 -3.12
CA LEU A 86 -5.64 6.97 -3.74
C LEU A 86 -5.69 8.07 -4.81
N ALA A 87 -4.89 9.12 -4.66
CA ALA A 87 -4.79 10.20 -5.65
C ALA A 87 -3.47 10.08 -6.42
N LEU A 88 -3.55 9.84 -7.73
CA LEU A 88 -2.39 9.68 -8.60
C LEU A 88 -2.32 10.81 -9.63
N ALA A 89 -1.16 11.45 -9.72
CA ALA A 89 -0.89 12.46 -10.72
C ALA A 89 -0.75 11.83 -12.11
N LYS A 90 -1.16 12.58 -13.13
CA LYS A 90 -1.20 12.15 -14.53
C LYS A 90 0.17 11.69 -15.07
N ASN A 91 1.25 12.38 -14.68
CA ASN A 91 2.59 12.23 -15.27
C ASN A 91 3.68 11.76 -14.30
N ALA A 92 3.37 11.52 -13.02
CA ALA A 92 4.38 11.26 -11.99
C ALA A 92 4.06 10.06 -11.08
N GLY A 93 2.81 9.59 -11.01
CA GLY A 93 2.41 8.48 -10.13
C GLY A 93 2.73 7.07 -10.65
N ALA A 94 3.62 6.92 -11.63
CA ALA A 94 4.02 5.60 -12.09
C ALA A 94 5.05 5.01 -11.12
N GLY A 95 4.72 3.86 -10.53
CA GLY A 95 5.59 3.16 -9.59
C GLY A 95 5.27 3.44 -8.12
N SER A 96 4.22 4.21 -7.81
CA SER A 96 3.85 4.54 -6.43
C SER A 96 2.54 3.90 -5.96
N LEU A 97 1.84 3.14 -6.82
CA LEU A 97 0.53 2.60 -6.47
C LEU A 97 0.59 1.63 -5.28
N ALA A 98 1.64 0.80 -5.20
CA ALA A 98 1.84 -0.11 -4.07
C ALA A 98 2.01 0.64 -2.74
N HIS A 99 2.81 1.71 -2.74
CA HIS A 99 3.02 2.59 -1.58
C HIS A 99 1.70 3.21 -1.11
N GLU A 100 0.94 3.82 -2.02
CA GLU A 100 -0.33 4.44 -1.66
C GLU A 100 -1.41 3.43 -1.25
N TRP A 101 -1.41 2.25 -1.87
CA TRP A 101 -2.31 1.18 -1.45
C TRP A 101 -2.00 0.72 -0.03
N PHE A 102 -0.71 0.63 0.34
CA PHE A 102 -0.34 0.28 1.71
C PHE A 102 -0.78 1.34 2.71
N HIS A 103 -0.60 2.63 2.41
CA HIS A 103 -1.15 3.70 3.24
C HIS A 103 -2.66 3.55 3.47
N ALA A 104 -3.40 3.23 2.42
CA ALA A 104 -4.84 2.96 2.53
C ALA A 104 -5.15 1.71 3.38
N PHE A 105 -4.40 0.64 3.18
CA PHE A 105 -4.54 -0.60 3.93
C PHE A 105 -4.20 -0.41 5.42
N ASP A 106 -3.12 0.28 5.74
CA ASP A 106 -2.66 0.56 7.09
C ASP A 106 -3.67 1.44 7.86
N HIS A 107 -4.20 2.48 7.21
CA HIS A 107 -5.30 3.28 7.74
C HIS A 107 -6.58 2.44 7.94
N TYR A 108 -6.93 1.59 6.97
CA TYR A 108 -8.08 0.70 7.08
C TYR A 108 -7.94 -0.27 8.26
N MET A 109 -6.74 -0.82 8.45
CA MET A 109 -6.44 -1.77 9.51
C MET A 109 -6.41 -1.11 10.89
N GLY A 110 -6.15 0.19 11.02
CA GLY A 110 -6.20 0.89 12.31
C GLY A 110 -7.50 0.63 13.07
N GLY A 111 -8.64 0.85 12.41
CA GLY A 111 -9.97 0.58 12.99
C GLY A 111 -10.35 -0.91 13.08
N LYS A 112 -9.70 -1.79 12.31
CA LYS A 112 -9.99 -3.23 12.29
C LYS A 112 -9.20 -3.98 13.34
N ALA A 113 -7.89 -3.74 13.44
CA ALA A 113 -6.97 -4.45 14.30
C ALA A 113 -6.90 -3.90 15.73
N TYR A 114 -7.16 -2.60 15.96
CA TYR A 114 -6.95 -1.98 17.26
C TYR A 114 -8.25 -1.46 17.90
N ARG A 115 -8.29 -1.48 19.24
CA ARG A 115 -9.38 -0.89 20.04
C ARG A 115 -9.17 0.64 20.11
N ASN A 116 -10.26 1.39 20.22
CA ASN A 116 -10.23 2.85 20.37
C ASN A 116 -9.50 3.63 19.25
N ALA A 117 -9.50 3.09 18.03
CA ALA A 117 -9.19 3.87 16.83
C ALA A 117 -10.32 4.91 16.63
N GLY A 118 -10.17 6.08 17.24
CA GLY A 118 -11.14 7.18 17.24
C GLY A 118 -10.58 8.47 16.62
N PRO A 119 -11.33 9.58 16.67
CA PRO A 119 -10.93 10.86 16.06
C PRO A 119 -9.66 11.50 16.66
N PHE A 120 -9.20 11.00 17.82
CA PHE A 120 -7.93 11.34 18.47
C PHE A 120 -6.98 10.13 18.59
N GLY A 121 -7.30 9.00 17.94
CA GLY A 121 -6.50 7.77 17.96
C GLY A 121 -5.52 7.69 16.79
N PHE A 122 -4.51 6.83 16.91
CA PHE A 122 -3.61 6.51 15.80
C PHE A 122 -4.44 5.90 14.66
N ALA A 123 -4.66 6.69 13.60
CA ALA A 123 -5.53 6.29 12.49
C ALA A 123 -4.97 5.08 11.73
N PHE A 124 -3.65 4.92 11.73
CA PHE A 124 -2.91 3.87 11.04
C PHE A 124 -2.53 2.72 11.99
N ALA A 125 -2.62 1.48 11.52
CA ALA A 125 -2.29 0.29 12.30
C ALA A 125 -0.80 0.24 12.71
N SER A 126 0.12 0.69 11.85
CA SER A 126 1.56 0.78 12.14
C SER A 126 1.84 1.73 13.32
N SER A 127 1.21 2.92 13.28
CA SER A 127 1.28 3.90 14.36
C SER A 127 0.62 3.39 15.65
N ALA A 128 -0.54 2.73 15.56
CA ALA A 128 -1.21 2.13 16.72
C ALA A 128 -0.35 1.02 17.36
N TRP A 129 0.29 0.19 16.54
CA TRP A 129 1.20 -0.86 17.00
C TRP A 129 2.40 -0.28 17.74
N LEU A 130 3.07 0.71 17.15
CA LEU A 130 4.26 1.33 17.75
C LEU A 130 3.94 1.98 19.10
N ASN A 131 2.74 2.52 19.26
CA ASN A 131 2.27 3.14 20.50
C ASN A 131 1.62 2.14 21.47
N SER A 132 1.79 0.83 21.25
CA SER A 132 1.28 -0.23 22.13
C SER A 132 -0.24 -0.15 22.39
N VAL A 133 -1.01 0.32 21.40
CA VAL A 133 -2.47 0.34 21.51
C VAL A 133 -2.98 -1.10 21.61
N SER A 134 -3.97 -1.34 22.48
CA SER A 134 -4.58 -2.66 22.65
C SER A 134 -5.15 -3.19 21.34
N SER A 135 -4.56 -4.28 20.83
CA SER A 135 -5.05 -4.98 19.65
C SER A 135 -6.29 -5.81 19.99
N LYS A 136 -7.15 -6.03 19.00
CA LYS A 136 -8.24 -7.00 19.08
C LYS A 136 -7.63 -8.39 18.90
N PRO A 137 -7.87 -9.35 19.81
CA PRO A 137 -7.32 -10.70 19.68
C PRO A 137 -7.76 -11.35 18.37
N HIS A 138 -6.81 -11.64 17.49
CA HIS A 138 -7.05 -12.32 16.22
C HIS A 138 -5.71 -12.77 15.61
N PRO A 139 -5.57 -14.00 15.08
CA PRO A 139 -4.33 -14.48 14.48
C PRO A 139 -3.79 -13.61 13.33
N LEU A 140 -4.67 -12.97 12.57
CA LEU A 140 -4.25 -11.99 11.54
C LEU A 140 -3.64 -10.74 12.15
N ASN A 141 -4.13 -10.26 13.30
CA ASN A 141 -3.59 -9.05 13.94
C ASN A 141 -2.20 -9.33 14.53
N GLU A 142 -1.96 -10.54 15.04
CA GLU A 142 -0.64 -10.99 15.47
C GLU A 142 0.35 -11.02 14.30
N ARG A 143 -0.05 -11.59 13.15
CA ARG A 143 0.77 -11.62 11.93
C ARG A 143 1.05 -10.21 11.38
N LEU A 144 0.07 -9.31 11.47
CA LEU A 144 0.26 -7.91 11.09
C LEU A 144 1.27 -7.23 12.02
N GLY A 145 1.18 -7.47 13.33
CA GLY A 145 2.17 -7.01 14.30
C GLY A 145 3.58 -7.55 14.03
N ALA A 146 3.70 -8.82 13.60
CA ALA A 146 4.98 -9.39 13.21
C ALA A 146 5.59 -8.68 11.98
N CYS A 147 4.77 -8.22 11.02
CA CYS A 147 5.24 -7.38 9.92
C CYS A 147 5.80 -6.05 10.44
N PHE A 148 5.06 -5.38 11.32
CA PHE A 148 5.49 -4.10 11.92
C PHE A 148 6.79 -4.24 12.72
N GLN A 149 6.93 -5.30 13.52
CA GLN A 149 8.16 -5.63 14.23
C GLN A 149 9.33 -5.85 13.26
N ALA A 150 9.13 -6.69 12.23
CA ALA A 150 10.15 -6.97 11.24
C ALA A 150 10.64 -5.69 10.52
N ILE A 151 9.76 -4.71 10.32
CA ILE A 151 10.08 -3.44 9.66
C ILE A 151 10.80 -2.46 10.61
N MET A 152 10.24 -2.24 11.79
CA MET A 152 10.64 -1.11 12.65
C MET A 152 11.73 -1.48 13.67
N LEU A 153 11.88 -2.76 14.03
CA LEU A 153 12.78 -3.20 15.08
C LEU A 153 13.85 -4.18 14.56
N THR A 154 14.87 -4.41 15.39
CA THR A 154 15.82 -5.51 15.26
C THR A 154 15.11 -6.87 15.43
N GLU A 155 15.77 -7.96 15.05
CA GLU A 155 15.18 -9.30 15.09
C GLU A 155 14.73 -9.72 16.50
N ASP A 156 15.52 -9.38 17.50
CA ASP A 156 15.20 -9.58 18.92
C ASP A 156 14.15 -8.59 19.46
N GLY A 157 13.72 -7.61 18.66
CA GLY A 157 12.72 -6.60 19.02
C GLY A 157 13.21 -5.55 20.03
N THR A 158 14.51 -5.47 20.31
CA THR A 158 15.03 -4.62 21.40
C THR A 158 15.49 -3.23 20.97
N ALA A 159 15.74 -3.01 19.67
CA ALA A 159 16.27 -1.75 19.16
C ALA A 159 15.64 -1.36 17.80
N PRO A 160 15.78 -0.09 17.36
CA PRO A 160 15.32 0.32 16.03
C PRO A 160 16.09 -0.37 14.90
N SER A 161 15.36 -0.73 13.84
CA SER A 161 15.90 -1.39 12.64
C SER A 161 16.89 -0.51 11.86
N THR A 162 17.65 -1.13 10.96
CA THR A 162 18.54 -0.40 10.04
C THR A 162 17.76 0.57 9.15
N LEU A 163 16.59 0.17 8.66
CA LEU A 163 15.68 1.03 7.90
C LEU A 163 15.22 2.25 8.71
N PHE A 164 14.85 2.06 9.97
CA PHE A 164 14.47 3.18 10.85
C PHE A 164 15.64 4.17 11.03
N ARG A 165 16.84 3.66 11.30
CA ARG A 165 18.03 4.49 11.52
C ARG A 165 18.41 5.31 10.28
N ALA A 166 18.38 4.69 9.09
CA ALA A 166 18.60 5.41 7.83
C ALA A 166 17.53 6.50 7.59
N SER A 167 16.27 6.19 7.92
CA SER A 167 15.16 7.13 7.81
C SER A 167 15.30 8.31 8.77
N LEU A 168 15.80 8.07 10.00
CA LEU A 168 16.09 9.11 10.97
C LEU A 168 17.20 10.05 10.47
N MET A 169 18.27 9.51 9.86
CA MET A 169 19.34 10.32 9.27
C MET A 169 18.82 11.20 8.13
N ALA A 170 17.94 10.68 7.27
CA ALA A 170 17.33 11.45 6.19
C ALA A 170 16.43 12.57 6.72
N ASP A 171 15.59 12.28 7.72
CA ASP A 171 14.74 13.27 8.37
C ASP A 171 15.56 14.40 9.03
N GLN A 172 16.66 14.06 9.71
CA GLN A 172 17.59 15.04 10.29
C GLN A 172 18.24 15.93 9.22
N HIS A 173 18.71 15.33 8.12
CA HIS A 173 19.34 16.06 7.03
C HIS A 173 18.37 17.03 6.34
N LEU A 174 17.12 16.59 6.12
CA LEU A 174 16.07 17.34 5.44
C LEU A 174 15.27 18.24 6.38
N ARG A 175 15.54 18.20 7.70
CA ARG A 175 14.83 18.93 8.76
C ARG A 175 13.31 18.70 8.71
N THR A 176 12.92 17.45 8.56
CA THR A 176 11.52 17.02 8.48
C THR A 176 11.26 15.83 9.41
N VAL A 177 10.00 15.47 9.57
CA VAL A 177 9.58 14.22 10.22
C VAL A 177 8.65 13.52 9.21
N TYR A 178 9.27 12.80 8.28
CA TYR A 178 8.55 12.15 7.19
C TYR A 178 8.97 10.69 7.07
N TYR A 179 10.26 10.42 6.86
CA TYR A 179 10.75 9.06 6.63
C TYR A 179 10.64 8.19 7.88
N THR A 180 10.69 8.76 9.09
CA THR A 180 10.55 8.01 10.36
C THR A 180 9.11 7.73 10.76
N LYS A 181 8.11 8.29 10.06
CA LYS A 181 6.70 7.99 10.34
C LYS A 181 6.44 6.48 10.18
N PRO A 182 5.76 5.82 11.14
CA PRO A 182 5.49 4.38 11.05
C PRO A 182 4.81 3.99 9.75
N GLU A 183 3.82 4.78 9.31
CA GLU A 183 3.09 4.55 8.07
C GLU A 183 3.98 4.69 6.82
N GLU A 184 4.93 5.63 6.80
CA GLU A 184 5.86 5.80 5.66
C GLU A 184 6.97 4.75 5.65
N LEU A 185 7.45 4.31 6.81
CA LEU A 185 8.38 3.18 6.94
C LEU A 185 7.75 1.90 6.41
N CYS A 186 6.52 1.62 6.86
CA CYS A 186 5.82 0.41 6.47
C CYS A 186 5.39 0.44 5.00
N ALA A 187 5.00 1.60 4.46
CA ALA A 187 4.69 1.75 3.05
C ALA A 187 5.91 1.48 2.14
N ARG A 188 7.10 2.02 2.45
CA ARG A 188 8.34 1.72 1.71
C ARG A 188 8.77 0.27 1.83
N ALA A 189 8.59 -0.34 3.01
CA ALA A 189 8.86 -1.76 3.20
C ALA A 189 7.92 -2.65 2.39
N PHE A 190 6.63 -2.31 2.33
CA PHE A 190 5.66 -3.01 1.49
C PHE A 190 5.95 -2.81 0.01
N GLU A 191 6.33 -1.61 -0.40
CA GLU A 191 6.73 -1.33 -1.78
C GLU A 191 7.88 -2.26 -2.22
N ALA A 192 8.91 -2.43 -1.38
CA ALA A 192 10.00 -3.37 -1.63
C ALA A 192 9.52 -4.82 -1.77
N PHE A 193 8.61 -5.26 -0.91
CA PHE A 193 7.98 -6.59 -0.99
C PHE A 193 7.22 -6.82 -2.30
N ILE A 194 6.49 -5.81 -2.77
CA ILE A 194 5.79 -5.89 -4.06
C ILE A 194 6.80 -5.93 -5.22
N GLU A 195 7.87 -5.13 -5.19
CA GLU A 195 8.88 -5.15 -6.27
C GLU A 195 9.65 -6.48 -6.34
N ASP A 196 9.94 -7.09 -5.19
CA ASP A 196 10.63 -8.39 -5.13
C ASP A 196 9.80 -9.54 -5.71
N SER A 197 8.48 -9.36 -5.82
CA SER A 197 7.59 -10.29 -6.53
C SER A 197 7.66 -10.15 -8.06
N GLN A 198 8.53 -9.26 -8.56
CA GLN A 198 8.80 -9.00 -9.98
C GLN A 198 7.53 -8.76 -10.83
N PRO A 199 6.67 -7.78 -10.46
CA PRO A 199 5.50 -7.46 -11.24
C PRO A 199 5.89 -6.96 -12.62
N ARG A 200 5.13 -7.36 -13.64
CA ARG A 200 5.37 -6.89 -15.02
C ARG A 200 5.06 -5.41 -15.16
N ASN A 201 4.20 -4.88 -14.30
CA ASN A 201 3.71 -3.52 -14.39
C ASN A 201 4.48 -2.54 -13.49
N ARG A 202 5.39 -1.78 -14.10
CA ARG A 202 6.13 -0.69 -13.43
C ARG A 202 5.26 0.45 -12.92
N PHE A 203 3.96 0.49 -13.25
CA PHE A 203 3.01 1.42 -12.65
C PHE A 203 2.68 1.03 -11.20
N LEU A 204 2.72 -0.26 -10.88
CA LEU A 204 2.46 -0.77 -9.54
C LEU A 204 3.56 -0.33 -8.57
N VAL A 205 4.81 -0.62 -8.95
CA VAL A 205 6.01 -0.33 -8.16
C VAL A 205 7.22 -0.20 -9.08
N ASN A 206 8.17 0.66 -8.72
CA ASN A 206 9.48 0.72 -9.37
C ASN A 206 10.49 1.52 -8.53
N GLY A 207 11.67 0.95 -8.27
CA GLY A 207 12.85 1.73 -7.86
C GLY A 207 13.35 1.49 -6.44
N THR A 208 12.82 0.52 -5.69
CA THR A 208 13.22 0.22 -4.30
C THR A 208 14.62 -0.38 -4.15
N VAL A 209 15.33 -0.59 -5.26
CA VAL A 209 16.71 -1.12 -5.30
C VAL A 209 17.72 -0.11 -5.87
N HIS A 210 17.32 0.67 -6.88
CA HIS A 210 18.25 1.49 -7.67
C HIS A 210 18.06 3.00 -7.54
N SER A 211 16.94 3.45 -6.93
CA SER A 211 16.68 4.88 -6.75
C SER A 211 17.70 5.55 -5.82
N HIS A 212 17.69 6.88 -5.81
CA HIS A 212 18.50 7.64 -4.87
C HIS A 212 18.08 7.33 -3.42
N GLU A 213 16.79 7.17 -3.16
CA GLU A 213 16.26 6.77 -1.86
C GLU A 213 16.77 5.37 -1.47
N ALA A 214 16.74 4.40 -2.38
CA ALA A 214 17.24 3.05 -2.12
C ALA A 214 18.74 3.05 -1.78
N LYS A 215 19.54 3.81 -2.55
CA LYS A 215 20.98 3.99 -2.27
C LYS A 215 21.26 4.71 -0.95
N ALA A 216 20.35 5.58 -0.51
CA ALA A 216 20.42 6.25 0.79
C ALA A 216 19.96 5.36 1.97
N GLY A 217 19.60 4.09 1.73
CA GLY A 217 19.12 3.18 2.77
C GLY A 217 17.65 3.37 3.15
N LEU A 218 16.88 4.11 2.34
CA LEU A 218 15.45 4.36 2.57
C LEU A 218 14.55 3.21 2.08
N TYR A 219 15.12 2.06 1.76
CA TYR A 219 14.39 0.81 1.55
C TYR A 219 15.11 -0.29 2.32
N PRO A 220 14.39 -1.32 2.80
CA PRO A 220 15.05 -2.45 3.45
C PRO A 220 15.97 -3.17 2.46
N GLN A 221 17.06 -3.73 2.96
CA GLN A 221 18.10 -4.40 2.17
C GLN A 221 18.53 -5.72 2.81
N GLY A 222 19.15 -6.61 2.02
CA GLY A 222 19.74 -7.86 2.49
C GLY A 222 18.77 -8.71 3.33
N GLU A 223 19.26 -9.27 4.43
CA GLU A 223 18.48 -10.12 5.34
C GLU A 223 17.28 -9.39 5.95
N HIS A 224 17.38 -8.08 6.19
CA HIS A 224 16.25 -7.31 6.71
C HIS A 224 15.09 -7.27 5.71
N ARG A 225 15.38 -7.08 4.41
CA ARG A 225 14.39 -7.15 3.33
C ARG A 225 13.75 -8.52 3.23
N GLN A 226 14.56 -9.59 3.32
CA GLN A 226 14.05 -10.96 3.27
C GLN A 226 13.09 -11.26 4.44
N ARG A 227 13.46 -10.89 5.67
CA ARG A 227 12.59 -11.08 6.84
C ARG A 227 11.25 -10.33 6.71
N ILE A 228 11.28 -9.11 6.16
CA ILE A 228 10.06 -8.35 5.86
C ILE A 228 9.21 -9.07 4.82
N ASN A 229 9.82 -9.58 3.76
CA ASN A 229 9.10 -10.33 2.73
C ASN A 229 8.43 -11.57 3.31
N ASP A 230 9.14 -12.35 4.13
CA ASP A 230 8.60 -13.55 4.76
C ASP A 230 7.42 -13.23 5.68
N ALA A 231 7.52 -12.14 6.45
CA ALA A 231 6.44 -11.67 7.31
C ALA A 231 5.19 -11.27 6.49
N PHE A 232 5.37 -10.48 5.43
CA PHE A 232 4.26 -10.09 4.55
C PHE A 232 3.64 -11.29 3.82
N GLN A 233 4.45 -12.23 3.31
CA GLN A 233 3.93 -13.46 2.71
C GLN A 233 3.09 -14.25 3.69
N CYS A 234 3.56 -14.42 4.93
CA CYS A 234 2.82 -15.09 5.99
C CYS A 234 1.49 -14.38 6.32
N TYR A 235 1.50 -13.05 6.37
CA TYR A 235 0.30 -12.25 6.64
C TYR A 235 -0.72 -12.36 5.50
N PHE A 236 -0.32 -12.05 4.27
CA PHE A 236 -1.22 -11.98 3.12
C PHE A 236 -1.73 -13.35 2.68
N ALA A 237 -0.93 -14.42 2.81
CA ALA A 237 -1.43 -15.78 2.57
C ALA A 237 -2.57 -16.15 3.54
N ALA A 238 -2.43 -15.80 4.83
CA ALA A 238 -3.46 -16.07 5.83
C ALA A 238 -4.71 -15.19 5.62
N LEU A 239 -4.53 -13.90 5.32
CA LEU A 239 -5.62 -12.96 5.03
C LEU A 239 -6.39 -13.38 3.79
N GLY A 240 -5.70 -13.64 2.68
CA GLY A 240 -6.29 -14.08 1.43
C GLY A 240 -7.12 -15.35 1.59
N ALA A 241 -6.56 -16.38 2.25
CA ALA A 241 -7.28 -17.61 2.53
C ALA A 241 -8.54 -17.39 3.40
N ALA A 242 -8.50 -16.46 4.35
CA ALA A 242 -9.67 -16.11 5.16
C ALA A 242 -10.75 -15.42 4.34
N LEU A 243 -10.39 -14.49 3.46
CA LEU A 243 -11.32 -13.76 2.60
C LEU A 243 -11.99 -14.68 1.56
N TYR A 244 -11.25 -15.60 0.94
CA TYR A 244 -11.84 -16.58 0.03
C TYR A 244 -12.85 -17.50 0.74
N ARG A 245 -12.53 -17.96 1.96
CA ARG A 245 -13.48 -18.76 2.76
C ARG A 245 -14.74 -17.99 3.12
N GLU A 246 -14.63 -16.69 3.36
CA GLU A 246 -15.78 -15.84 3.64
C GLU A 246 -16.67 -15.68 2.39
N GLN A 247 -16.08 -15.41 1.22
CA GLN A 247 -16.82 -15.30 -0.03
C GLN A 247 -17.55 -16.61 -0.38
N ALA A 248 -16.89 -17.76 -0.18
CA ALA A 248 -17.50 -19.07 -0.41
C ALA A 248 -18.69 -19.38 0.51
N LYS A 249 -18.85 -18.67 1.64
CA LYS A 249 -20.01 -18.79 2.52
C LYS A 249 -21.14 -17.82 2.18
N ALA A 250 -20.83 -16.77 1.43
CA ALA A 250 -21.76 -15.71 1.08
C ALA A 250 -22.47 -15.96 -0.27
N GLY A 251 -21.92 -16.84 -1.11
CA GLY A 251 -22.54 -17.36 -2.33
C GLY A 251 -23.16 -18.73 -2.10
#